data_AF-A0A5M9J2I3-F1
#
_entry.id   AF-A0A5M9J2I3-F1
#
_cell.length_a   1.000
_cell.length_b   1.000
_cell.length_c   1.000
_cell.angle_alpha   90.00
_cell.angle_beta   90.00
_cell.angle_gamma   90.00
#
_symmetry.space_group_name_H-M   'P 1'
#
loop_
_entity.id
_entity.type
_entity.pdbx_description
1 polymer ?
#
loop_
_entity_poly.entity_id
_entity_poly.type
_entity_poly.pdbx_seq_one_letter_code
_entity_poly.pdbx_strand_id
1 'polypeptide(L)'
;MNTSLLSRLFLLLLLLSPAAFGGQDSGAVYFTNGVHNNAGCNAQNGNCIAKRAPSDPTDPFFPAYWISDWTMYRVMHNYEKNPPPYSNPPSTLTPADYTVSRGTSYYDTTYIPPDGDGFGAMMEHYEQYCLPIFPIKDNHYTCTFVSLGNKAYFLTYPQDRPKDMPACCMFSPLNHPPRQDFIEHLPYSAERSKNLGGRVQAYALDLDSPAGPILFGYAFNKVSTGQPPYRSPQSFFFSGDTTVANAPIVSQNYTNFRIARPDPAQTWAQVAAMCPSNPPPCQLFEPPAAQSNGHKAQWNQLMQRKP
;
A
#
# COMPACT_ATOMS: atom_id res chain seq x y z
N MET A 1 3.48 68.03 -6.68
CA MET A 1 3.25 67.00 -5.64
C MET A 1 3.89 65.71 -6.12
N ASN A 2 4.95 65.28 -5.44
CA ASN A 2 5.88 64.27 -5.94
C ASN A 2 5.28 62.86 -5.93
N THR A 3 5.03 62.34 -7.13
CA THR A 3 4.64 60.96 -7.46
C THR A 3 5.63 59.89 -6.98
N SER A 4 6.76 60.29 -6.37
CA SER A 4 7.81 59.41 -5.84
C SER A 4 7.45 58.74 -4.50
N LEU A 5 6.58 59.35 -3.68
CA LEU A 5 6.23 58.83 -2.35
C LEU A 5 5.11 57.78 -2.39
N LEU A 6 4.14 57.91 -3.31
CA LEU A 6 3.05 56.92 -3.46
C LEU A 6 3.54 55.59 -4.08
N SER A 7 4.49 55.63 -5.03
CA SER A 7 5.06 54.41 -5.61
C SER A 7 5.92 53.61 -4.62
N ARG A 8 6.53 54.27 -3.62
CA ARG A 8 7.32 53.58 -2.59
C ARG A 8 6.44 52.92 -1.52
N LEU A 9 5.26 53.46 -1.23
CA LEU A 9 4.32 52.85 -0.28
C LEU A 9 3.65 51.57 -0.84
N PHE A 10 3.41 51.51 -2.15
CA PHE A 10 2.80 50.33 -2.79
C PHE A 10 3.75 49.13 -2.87
N LEU A 11 5.07 49.35 -2.93
CA LEU A 11 6.06 48.26 -2.91
C LEU A 11 6.30 47.67 -1.51
N LEU A 12 6.01 48.41 -0.43
CA LEU A 12 6.14 47.90 0.94
C LEU A 12 4.93 47.05 1.39
N LEU A 13 3.74 47.27 0.82
CA LEU A 13 2.55 46.45 1.09
C LEU A 13 2.57 45.08 0.39
N LEU A 14 3.35 44.93 -0.68
CA LEU A 14 3.59 43.63 -1.34
C LEU A 14 4.61 42.75 -0.59
N LEU A 15 5.42 43.32 0.30
CA LEU A 15 6.44 42.60 1.08
C LEU A 15 5.97 42.22 2.50
N LEU A 16 4.78 42.67 2.90
CA LEU A 16 4.16 42.38 4.21
C LEU A 16 2.86 41.56 4.08
N SER A 17 2.55 41.06 2.89
CA SER A 17 1.65 39.92 2.82
C SER A 17 2.39 38.78 3.53
N PRO A 18 1.85 38.17 4.60
CA PRO A 18 2.30 36.85 4.95
C PRO A 18 2.15 36.09 3.64
N ALA A 19 3.26 35.59 3.09
CA ALA A 19 3.17 34.53 2.12
C ALA A 19 2.17 33.57 2.77
N ALA A 20 0.95 33.55 2.23
CA ALA A 20 0.02 32.51 2.54
C ALA A 20 0.89 31.29 2.28
N PHE A 21 1.29 30.62 3.36
CA PHE A 21 1.75 29.26 3.28
C PHE A 21 0.55 28.57 2.65
N GLY A 22 0.51 28.56 1.32
CA GLY A 22 -0.27 27.65 0.56
C GLY A 22 0.21 26.34 1.13
N GLY A 23 -0.61 25.74 1.99
CA GLY A 23 -0.43 24.36 2.35
C GLY A 23 -0.35 23.66 1.01
N GLN A 24 0.86 23.25 0.64
CA GLN A 24 1.05 22.31 -0.43
C GLN A 24 0.20 21.13 0.02
N ASP A 25 -0.98 20.99 -0.58
CA ASP A 25 -1.78 19.77 -0.49
C ASP A 25 -0.81 18.69 -0.96
N SER A 26 -0.26 17.95 0.00
CA SER A 26 0.90 17.08 -0.20
C SER A 26 0.44 15.93 -1.07
N GLY A 27 0.54 16.13 -2.39
CA GLY A 27 -0.10 15.31 -3.41
C GLY A 27 0.11 13.82 -3.17
N ALA A 28 -0.99 13.08 -3.14
CA ALA A 28 -1.03 11.62 -3.11
C ALA A 28 -0.05 10.93 -2.11
N VAL A 29 0.18 11.50 -0.94
CA VAL A 29 0.88 10.81 0.17
C VAL A 29 -0.14 10.15 1.09
N TYR A 30 -0.04 8.84 1.28
CA TYR A 30 -0.99 8.03 2.05
C TYR A 30 -0.40 7.59 3.38
N PHE A 31 -1.17 7.61 4.47
CA PHE A 31 -0.74 7.06 5.75
C PHE A 31 -0.58 5.54 5.65
N THR A 32 0.60 5.02 6.03
CA THR A 32 0.92 3.59 5.91
C THR A 32 1.51 3.02 7.21
N ASN A 33 1.46 3.78 8.30
CA ASN A 33 2.00 3.42 9.60
C ASN A 33 3.46 2.91 9.51
N GLY A 34 4.34 3.61 8.80
CA GLY A 34 5.76 3.23 8.68
C GLY A 34 6.06 2.16 7.62
N VAL A 35 5.06 1.38 7.16
CA VAL A 35 5.31 0.23 6.28
C VAL A 35 5.81 0.66 4.89
N HIS A 36 5.21 1.71 4.32
CA HIS A 36 5.58 2.23 3.00
C HIS A 36 6.04 3.70 3.03
N ASN A 37 5.87 4.39 4.16
CA ASN A 37 6.40 5.72 4.41
C ASN A 37 6.26 6.08 5.89
N ASN A 38 6.95 7.15 6.29
CA ASN A 38 6.89 7.70 7.64
C ASN A 38 5.86 8.83 7.78
N ALA A 39 4.93 9.00 6.81
CA ALA A 39 3.92 10.03 6.91
C ALA A 39 3.05 9.76 8.15
N GLY A 40 2.92 10.76 9.04
CA GLY A 40 2.19 10.61 10.31
C GLY A 40 2.96 9.92 11.44
N CYS A 41 4.16 9.38 11.20
CA CYS A 41 5.01 8.75 12.22
C CYS A 41 5.96 9.78 12.84
N ASN A 42 5.98 9.89 14.16
CA ASN A 42 6.74 10.90 14.89
C ASN A 42 7.09 10.45 16.32
N ALA A 43 7.93 11.22 17.01
CA ALA A 43 8.36 10.88 18.37
C ALA A 43 7.19 10.68 19.36
N GLN A 44 6.08 11.40 19.18
CA GLN A 44 4.92 11.33 20.07
C GLN A 44 4.17 10.00 19.96
N ASN A 45 4.16 9.37 18.79
CA ASN A 45 3.58 8.04 18.57
C ASN A 45 4.64 6.93 18.49
N GLY A 46 5.87 7.18 18.96
CA GLY A 46 6.95 6.20 18.95
C GLY A 46 7.42 5.84 17.54
N ASN A 47 7.33 6.79 16.59
CA ASN A 47 7.64 6.61 15.17
C ASN A 47 6.86 5.45 14.52
N CYS A 48 5.61 5.23 14.96
CA CYS A 48 4.79 4.09 14.55
C CYS A 48 5.43 2.71 14.81
N ILE A 49 6.41 2.60 15.72
CA ILE A 49 6.98 1.31 16.12
C ILE A 49 6.01 0.65 17.10
N ALA A 50 5.54 -0.54 16.75
CA ALA A 50 4.59 -1.26 17.59
C ALA A 50 5.29 -1.86 18.81
N LYS A 51 4.71 -1.66 19.99
CA LYS A 51 5.23 -2.21 21.24
C LYS A 51 5.19 -3.75 21.20
N ARG A 52 6.25 -4.38 21.71
CA ARG A 52 6.36 -5.83 21.90
C ARG A 52 6.35 -6.17 23.39
N ALA A 53 5.58 -7.18 23.79
CA ALA A 53 5.71 -7.80 25.10
C ALA A 53 6.91 -8.77 25.12
N PRO A 54 7.52 -9.05 26.28
CA PRO A 54 8.61 -10.03 26.38
C PRO A 54 8.23 -11.45 25.93
N SER A 55 6.93 -11.77 25.96
CA SER A 55 6.38 -13.05 25.49
C SER A 55 6.05 -13.08 23.99
N ASP A 56 6.13 -11.94 23.30
CA ASP A 56 5.82 -11.86 21.88
C ASP A 56 6.93 -12.54 21.06
N PRO A 57 6.59 -13.14 19.91
CA PRO A 57 7.59 -13.70 19.02
C PRO A 57 8.52 -12.61 18.48
N THR A 58 9.75 -13.01 18.16
CA THR A 58 10.68 -12.13 17.44
C THR A 58 10.11 -11.76 16.07
N ASP A 59 10.39 -10.54 15.63
CA ASP A 59 9.99 -10.07 14.32
C ASP A 59 10.57 -10.96 13.21
N PRO A 60 9.77 -11.37 12.22
CA PRO A 60 10.24 -12.14 11.08
C PRO A 60 11.19 -11.29 10.23
N PHE A 61 12.30 -11.89 9.84
CA PHE A 61 13.22 -11.30 8.88
C PHE A 61 12.83 -11.73 7.45
N PHE A 62 12.82 -10.79 6.51
CA PHE A 62 12.64 -11.08 5.09
C PHE A 62 13.97 -11.18 4.35
N PRO A 63 14.11 -12.09 3.37
CA PRO A 63 15.23 -12.06 2.43
C PRO A 63 15.34 -10.74 1.68
N ALA A 64 16.56 -10.35 1.30
CA ALA A 64 16.81 -9.07 0.59
C ALA A 64 16.11 -9.00 -0.78
N TYR A 65 15.97 -10.15 -1.46
CA TYR A 65 15.17 -10.26 -2.67
C TYR A 65 14.36 -11.55 -2.61
N TRP A 66 13.14 -11.48 -3.14
CA TRP A 66 12.25 -12.63 -3.20
C TRP A 66 11.15 -12.41 -4.22
N ILE A 67 10.57 -13.53 -4.64
CA ILE A 67 9.41 -13.58 -5.51
C ILE A 67 8.40 -14.54 -4.89
N SER A 68 7.13 -14.18 -4.92
CA SER A 68 6.06 -15.07 -4.51
C SER A 68 4.84 -14.84 -5.38
N ASP A 69 4.27 -15.93 -5.87
CA ASP A 69 2.96 -15.91 -6.48
C ASP A 69 1.92 -15.84 -5.35
N TRP A 70 0.69 -15.43 -5.62
CA TRP A 70 -0.36 -15.44 -4.62
C TRP A 70 -1.73 -15.70 -5.22
N THR A 71 -2.61 -16.25 -4.39
CA THR A 71 -4.05 -16.30 -4.65
C THR A 71 -4.72 -15.31 -3.71
N MET A 72 -5.48 -14.37 -4.26
CA MET A 72 -6.21 -13.36 -3.51
C MET A 72 -7.67 -13.76 -3.37
N TYR A 73 -8.17 -13.68 -2.15
CA TYR A 73 -9.58 -13.84 -1.82
C TYR A 73 -10.13 -12.49 -1.35
N ARG A 74 -11.04 -11.91 -2.12
CA ARG A 74 -11.86 -10.76 -1.67
C ARG A 74 -13.13 -11.34 -1.08
N VAL A 75 -13.30 -11.28 0.24
CA VAL A 75 -14.49 -11.79 0.94
C VAL A 75 -15.44 -10.62 1.16
N MET A 76 -16.63 -10.69 0.56
CA MET A 76 -17.65 -9.63 0.57
C MET A 76 -18.71 -9.86 1.65
N HIS A 77 -18.96 -11.12 2.02
CA HIS A 77 -20.03 -11.50 2.94
C HIS A 77 -19.50 -12.44 4.02
N ASN A 78 -20.14 -12.41 5.20
CA ASN A 78 -19.80 -13.26 6.35
C ASN A 78 -18.33 -13.13 6.81
N TYR A 79 -17.64 -12.05 6.45
CA TYR A 79 -16.21 -11.86 6.71
C TYR A 79 -15.90 -11.68 8.20
N GLU A 80 -16.84 -11.13 8.97
CA GLU A 80 -16.72 -10.89 10.42
C GLU A 80 -16.56 -12.19 11.21
N LYS A 81 -17.17 -13.27 10.73
CA LYS A 81 -17.07 -14.62 11.32
C LYS A 81 -15.90 -15.41 10.77
N ASN A 82 -15.22 -14.89 9.75
CA ASN A 82 -14.17 -15.58 9.01
C ASN A 82 -12.91 -14.70 8.88
N PRO A 83 -12.33 -14.22 10.00
CA PRO A 83 -11.20 -13.30 9.94
C PRO A 83 -9.92 -14.01 9.42
N PRO A 84 -9.09 -13.30 8.62
CA PRO A 84 -7.77 -13.80 8.23
C PRO A 84 -6.81 -13.83 9.43
N PRO A 85 -5.71 -14.60 9.36
CA PRO A 85 -5.24 -15.35 8.19
C PRO A 85 -5.95 -16.70 8.01
N TYR A 86 -6.05 -17.13 6.77
CA TYR A 86 -6.48 -18.47 6.35
C TYR A 86 -5.73 -18.87 5.08
N SER A 87 -5.61 -20.16 4.77
CA SER A 87 -4.88 -20.64 3.57
C SER A 87 -5.79 -20.73 2.35
N ASN A 88 -7.07 -20.99 2.58
CA ASN A 88 -8.15 -21.01 1.61
C ASN A 88 -9.38 -20.38 2.28
N PRO A 89 -10.41 -19.97 1.53
CA PRO A 89 -11.68 -19.53 2.10
C PRO A 89 -12.16 -20.55 3.13
N PRO A 90 -12.48 -20.12 4.37
CA PRO A 90 -13.03 -21.02 5.38
C PRO A 90 -14.26 -21.77 4.86
N SER A 91 -14.46 -23.01 5.31
CA SER A 91 -15.56 -23.89 4.83
C SER A 91 -16.96 -23.35 5.13
N THR A 92 -17.06 -22.37 6.01
CA THR A 92 -18.25 -21.57 6.34
C THR A 92 -18.58 -20.51 5.30
N LEU A 93 -17.68 -20.23 4.35
CA LEU A 93 -17.92 -19.37 3.19
C LEU A 93 -18.32 -20.22 1.98
N THR A 94 -19.22 -19.69 1.16
CA THR A 94 -19.64 -20.22 -0.13
C THR A 94 -19.01 -19.41 -1.26
N PRO A 95 -18.99 -19.90 -2.51
CA PRO A 95 -18.47 -19.14 -3.65
C PRO A 95 -19.17 -17.81 -3.93
N ALA A 96 -20.37 -17.57 -3.35
CA ALA A 96 -21.06 -16.28 -3.45
C ALA A 96 -20.53 -15.25 -2.42
N ASP A 97 -19.79 -15.69 -1.40
CA ASP A 97 -19.25 -14.84 -0.35
C ASP A 97 -17.88 -14.24 -0.71
N TYR A 98 -17.18 -14.78 -1.72
CA TYR A 98 -15.84 -14.32 -2.09
C TYR A 98 -15.56 -14.35 -3.60
N THR A 99 -14.66 -13.49 -4.08
CA THR A 99 -14.05 -13.61 -5.41
C THR A 99 -12.59 -14.02 -5.31
N VAL A 100 -12.07 -14.66 -6.36
CA VAL A 100 -10.69 -15.15 -6.43
C VAL A 100 -9.95 -14.45 -7.54
N SER A 101 -8.73 -13.99 -7.27
CA SER A 101 -7.78 -13.55 -8.29
C SER A 101 -6.36 -14.03 -7.98
N ARG A 102 -5.42 -13.76 -8.89
CA ARG A 102 -4.03 -14.20 -8.78
C ARG A 102 -3.09 -13.09 -9.18
N GLY A 103 -1.82 -13.31 -8.84
CA GLY A 103 -0.75 -12.40 -9.22
C GLY A 103 0.56 -12.80 -8.58
N THR A 104 1.52 -11.90 -8.68
CA THR A 104 2.89 -12.13 -8.22
C THR A 104 3.46 -10.88 -7.57
N SER A 105 4.13 -11.06 -6.44
CA SER A 105 4.90 -10.04 -5.75
C SER A 105 6.40 -10.27 -5.98
N TYR A 106 7.12 -9.20 -6.27
CA TYR A 106 8.56 -9.16 -6.50
C TYR A 106 9.18 -8.10 -5.61
N TYR A 107 10.26 -8.44 -4.93
CA TYR A 107 10.94 -7.55 -4.00
C TYR A 107 12.46 -7.62 -4.19
N ASP A 108 13.11 -6.47 -4.12
CA ASP A 108 14.56 -6.33 -4.13
C ASP A 108 14.98 -5.11 -3.30
N THR A 109 15.45 -5.31 -2.08
CA THR A 109 15.92 -4.22 -1.21
C THR A 109 17.28 -3.66 -1.60
N THR A 110 17.98 -4.29 -2.54
CA THR A 110 19.31 -3.86 -3.01
C THR A 110 19.25 -2.93 -4.20
N TYR A 111 18.08 -2.77 -4.82
CA TYR A 111 17.85 -1.85 -5.93
C TYR A 111 18.11 -0.40 -5.52
N ILE A 112 18.86 0.35 -6.35
CA ILE A 112 19.02 1.80 -6.22
C ILE A 112 18.42 2.45 -7.49
N PRO A 113 17.44 3.36 -7.36
CA PRO A 113 16.88 4.04 -8.52
C PRO A 113 17.94 4.96 -9.18
N PRO A 114 17.87 5.18 -10.52
CA PRO A 114 18.87 5.98 -11.24
C PRO A 114 19.02 7.43 -10.76
N ASP A 115 17.99 8.00 -10.15
CA ASP A 115 18.00 9.35 -9.59
C ASP A 115 18.47 9.40 -8.12
N GLY A 116 18.76 8.25 -7.52
CA GLY A 116 19.22 8.14 -6.14
C GLY A 116 18.16 8.41 -5.07
N ASP A 117 16.88 8.53 -5.43
CA ASP A 117 15.81 8.81 -4.47
C ASP A 117 15.42 7.55 -3.67
N GLY A 118 16.13 7.32 -2.57
CA GLY A 118 15.91 6.17 -1.70
C GLY A 118 16.51 4.88 -2.27
N PHE A 119 16.00 3.75 -1.83
CA PHE A 119 16.45 2.42 -2.25
C PHE A 119 15.30 1.43 -2.27
N GLY A 120 15.55 0.21 -2.74
CA GLY A 120 14.61 -0.89 -2.84
C GLY A 120 13.64 -0.77 -4.02
N ALA A 121 13.17 -1.93 -4.48
CA ALA A 121 12.09 -2.06 -5.44
C ALA A 121 11.06 -3.09 -4.97
N MET A 122 9.79 -2.80 -5.24
CA MET A 122 8.67 -3.73 -5.11
C MET A 122 7.84 -3.65 -6.37
N MET A 123 7.35 -4.80 -6.82
CA MET A 123 6.28 -4.89 -7.79
C MET A 123 5.23 -5.87 -7.29
N GLU A 124 3.96 -5.48 -7.36
CA GLU A 124 2.82 -6.40 -7.25
C GLU A 124 2.04 -6.35 -8.54
N HIS A 125 2.04 -7.48 -9.26
CA HIS A 125 1.31 -7.67 -10.49
C HIS A 125 0.02 -8.43 -10.22
N TYR A 126 -1.10 -7.88 -10.67
CA TYR A 126 -2.46 -8.40 -10.46
C TYR A 126 -3.03 -8.85 -11.81
N GLU A 127 -3.41 -10.12 -11.90
CA GLU A 127 -3.96 -10.71 -13.12
C GLU A 127 -5.48 -10.60 -13.12
N GLN A 128 -6.04 -9.98 -14.16
CA GLN A 128 -7.48 -9.81 -14.44
C GLN A 128 -8.29 -9.03 -13.39
N TYR A 129 -7.90 -9.00 -12.11
CA TYR A 129 -8.55 -8.24 -11.06
C TYR A 129 -7.53 -7.40 -10.30
N CYS A 130 -7.59 -6.10 -10.48
CA CYS A 130 -6.74 -5.14 -9.81
C CYS A 130 -7.06 -5.03 -8.31
N LEU A 131 -6.09 -4.54 -7.53
CA LEU A 131 -6.18 -4.35 -6.09
C LEU A 131 -7.42 -3.52 -5.68
N PRO A 132 -8.37 -4.06 -4.88
CA PRO A 132 -9.63 -3.38 -4.58
C PRO A 132 -9.53 -2.41 -3.39
N ILE A 133 -8.46 -1.62 -3.29
CA ILE A 133 -8.32 -0.54 -2.28
C ILE A 133 -8.88 0.80 -2.75
N PHE A 134 -9.19 0.90 -4.04
CA PHE A 134 -9.73 2.11 -4.67
C PHE A 134 -11.25 1.99 -4.79
N PRO A 135 -11.98 3.11 -4.72
CA PRO A 135 -13.43 3.15 -4.94
C PRO A 135 -13.78 2.98 -6.43
N ILE A 136 -13.34 1.88 -7.04
CA ILE A 136 -13.58 1.53 -8.43
C ILE A 136 -14.62 0.42 -8.46
N LYS A 137 -15.75 0.68 -9.11
CA LYS A 137 -16.90 -0.24 -9.16
C LYS A 137 -16.55 -1.56 -9.84
N ASP A 138 -15.76 -1.48 -10.91
CA ASP A 138 -15.28 -2.65 -11.64
C ASP A 138 -13.75 -2.65 -11.68
N ASN A 139 -13.16 -3.48 -10.82
CA ASN A 139 -11.73 -3.68 -10.76
C ASN A 139 -11.27 -4.87 -11.64
N HIS A 140 -12.09 -5.35 -12.58
CA HIS A 140 -11.77 -6.45 -13.47
C HIS A 140 -10.87 -6.00 -14.64
N TYR A 141 -9.63 -5.67 -14.31
CA TYR A 141 -8.55 -5.44 -15.27
C TYR A 141 -7.20 -5.78 -14.64
N THR A 142 -6.21 -6.07 -15.47
CA THR A 142 -4.84 -6.36 -15.07
C THR A 142 -4.12 -5.06 -14.70
N CYS A 143 -3.41 -5.05 -13.57
CA CYS A 143 -2.68 -3.88 -13.12
C CYS A 143 -1.40 -4.23 -12.36
N THR A 144 -0.53 -3.24 -12.20
CA THR A 144 0.71 -3.40 -11.44
C THR A 144 0.97 -2.20 -10.54
N PHE A 145 1.27 -2.46 -9.27
CA PHE A 145 1.82 -1.48 -8.34
C PHE A 145 3.33 -1.63 -8.29
N VAL A 146 4.08 -0.54 -8.48
CA VAL A 146 5.54 -0.57 -8.47
C VAL A 146 6.07 0.53 -7.57
N SER A 147 6.81 0.18 -6.51
CA SER A 147 7.57 1.15 -5.72
C SER A 147 9.05 1.05 -6.08
N LEU A 148 9.66 2.18 -6.46
CA LEU A 148 11.07 2.34 -6.79
C LEU A 148 11.67 3.44 -5.93
N GLY A 149 12.57 3.06 -5.01
CA GLY A 149 13.09 4.01 -4.05
C GLY A 149 11.98 4.52 -3.14
N ASN A 150 11.73 5.84 -3.12
CA ASN A 150 10.63 6.45 -2.38
C ASN A 150 9.36 6.69 -3.21
N LYS A 151 9.34 6.34 -4.50
CA LYS A 151 8.22 6.66 -5.40
C LYS A 151 7.45 5.42 -5.80
N ALA A 152 6.13 5.54 -5.87
CA ALA A 152 5.26 4.49 -6.36
C ALA A 152 4.53 4.89 -7.65
N TYR A 153 4.37 3.92 -8.54
CA TYR A 153 3.72 4.03 -9.83
C TYR A 153 2.63 2.98 -9.93
N PHE A 154 1.64 3.27 -10.76
CA PHE A 154 0.58 2.34 -11.11
C PHE A 154 0.55 2.14 -12.61
N LEU A 155 0.57 0.89 -13.05
CA LEU A 155 0.58 0.50 -14.45
C LEU A 155 -0.69 -0.26 -14.80
N THR A 156 -1.20 -0.04 -16.01
CA THR A 156 -2.33 -0.80 -16.59
C THR A 156 -2.05 -1.20 -18.03
N TYR A 157 -2.70 -2.26 -18.47
CA TYR A 157 -2.30 -2.97 -19.68
C TYR A 157 -3.35 -2.87 -20.80
N PRO A 158 -2.97 -2.61 -22.07
CA PRO A 158 -3.92 -2.35 -23.15
C PRO A 158 -5.00 -3.42 -23.40
N GLN A 159 -4.77 -4.65 -22.96
CA GLN A 159 -5.64 -5.80 -23.18
C GLN A 159 -6.99 -5.65 -22.47
N ASP A 160 -7.00 -5.10 -21.27
CA ASP A 160 -8.18 -5.00 -20.40
C ASP A 160 -8.28 -3.68 -19.62
N ARG A 161 -7.34 -2.74 -19.81
CA ARG A 161 -7.36 -1.41 -19.19
C ARG A 161 -8.66 -0.66 -19.49
N PRO A 162 -9.31 -0.08 -18.45
CA PRO A 162 -10.47 0.80 -18.63
C PRO A 162 -10.17 2.00 -19.55
N LYS A 163 -11.15 2.38 -20.38
CA LYS A 163 -10.98 3.38 -21.47
C LYS A 163 -10.32 4.69 -21.05
N ASP A 164 -10.66 5.18 -19.86
CA ASP A 164 -10.21 6.50 -19.36
C ASP A 164 -9.04 6.40 -18.38
N MET A 165 -8.45 5.21 -18.21
CA MET A 165 -7.33 4.98 -17.32
C MET A 165 -5.99 5.10 -18.08
N PRO A 166 -5.00 5.86 -17.58
CA PRO A 166 -3.70 5.98 -18.24
C PRO A 166 -2.90 4.67 -18.15
N ALA A 167 -2.01 4.42 -19.12
CA ALA A 167 -1.07 3.28 -19.09
C ALA A 167 -0.21 3.28 -17.82
N CYS A 168 0.19 4.48 -17.39
CA CYS A 168 0.96 4.70 -16.18
C CYS A 168 0.58 6.03 -15.54
N CYS A 169 0.59 6.06 -14.21
CA CYS A 169 0.53 7.28 -13.40
C CYS A 169 1.41 7.16 -12.14
N MET A 170 1.78 8.30 -11.55
CA MET A 170 2.47 8.37 -10.25
C MET A 170 1.46 8.12 -9.13
N PHE A 171 1.57 6.99 -8.46
CA PHE A 171 0.69 6.64 -7.34
C PHE A 171 0.96 7.49 -6.12
N SER A 172 2.24 7.61 -5.73
CA SER A 172 2.65 8.43 -4.59
C SER A 172 4.10 8.87 -4.76
N PRO A 173 4.44 10.15 -4.47
CA PRO A 173 5.82 10.59 -4.41
C PRO A 173 6.54 10.15 -3.11
N LEU A 174 5.82 9.53 -2.17
CA LEU A 174 6.34 9.05 -0.88
C LEU A 174 5.69 7.70 -0.52
N ASN A 175 6.11 6.66 -1.21
CA ASN A 175 5.74 5.28 -0.97
C ASN A 175 6.90 4.36 -1.42
N HIS A 176 7.71 3.94 -0.45
CA HIS A 176 8.77 2.97 -0.65
C HIS A 176 8.25 1.53 -0.57
N PRO A 177 8.98 0.55 -1.14
CA PRO A 177 8.71 -0.86 -0.83
C PRO A 177 8.80 -1.11 0.68
N PRO A 178 8.01 -2.06 1.23
CA PRO A 178 8.20 -2.53 2.60
C PRO A 178 9.65 -2.93 2.84
N ARG A 179 10.26 -2.30 3.86
CA ARG A 179 11.65 -2.55 4.25
C ARG A 179 11.77 -3.87 5.01
N GLN A 180 12.96 -4.47 5.12
CA GLN A 180 13.09 -5.80 5.75
C GLN A 180 12.62 -5.86 7.22
N ASP A 181 12.56 -4.71 7.86
CA ASP A 181 12.11 -4.45 9.23
C ASP A 181 10.67 -3.95 9.31
N PHE A 182 9.92 -3.80 8.21
CA PHE A 182 8.59 -3.16 8.19
C PHE A 182 7.61 -3.73 9.22
N ILE A 183 7.79 -5.01 9.59
CA ILE A 183 6.95 -5.73 10.54
C ILE A 183 7.01 -5.12 11.95
N GLU A 184 8.08 -4.40 12.29
CA GLU A 184 8.22 -3.68 13.56
C GLU A 184 7.09 -2.66 13.76
N HIS A 185 6.52 -2.16 12.65
CA HIS A 185 5.42 -1.21 12.68
C HIS A 185 4.05 -1.84 12.93
N LEU A 186 3.91 -3.16 12.82
CA LEU A 186 2.65 -3.85 13.02
C LEU A 186 2.65 -4.55 14.39
N PRO A 187 1.61 -4.38 15.23
CA PRO A 187 1.55 -5.07 16.51
C PRO A 187 1.29 -6.56 16.30
N TYR A 188 1.90 -7.39 17.15
CA TYR A 188 1.65 -8.81 17.17
C TYR A 188 0.21 -9.10 17.60
N SER A 189 -0.47 -10.00 16.88
CA SER A 189 -1.83 -10.44 17.18
C SER A 189 -1.83 -11.89 17.65
N ALA A 190 -1.90 -12.09 18.97
CA ALA A 190 -1.99 -13.41 19.56
C ALA A 190 -3.25 -14.18 19.10
N GLU A 191 -4.37 -13.47 18.93
CA GLU A 191 -5.63 -14.07 18.51
C GLU A 191 -5.56 -14.57 17.06
N ARG A 192 -5.16 -13.71 16.11
CA ARG A 192 -5.00 -14.13 14.71
C ARG A 192 -3.92 -15.19 14.53
N SER A 193 -2.93 -15.22 15.42
CA SER A 193 -1.89 -16.27 15.44
C SER A 193 -2.39 -17.64 15.89
N LYS A 194 -3.61 -17.76 16.45
CA LYS A 194 -4.27 -19.05 16.73
C LYS A 194 -4.87 -19.65 15.46
N ASN A 195 -5.15 -18.84 14.43
CA ASN A 195 -5.65 -19.34 13.15
C ASN A 195 -4.65 -20.34 12.54
N LEU A 196 -5.14 -21.15 11.61
CA LEU A 196 -4.36 -22.20 10.94
C LEU A 196 -3.74 -23.20 11.92
N GLY A 197 -4.41 -23.45 13.05
CA GLY A 197 -3.95 -24.37 14.09
C GLY A 197 -2.72 -23.86 14.85
N GLY A 198 -2.58 -22.54 14.97
CA GLY A 198 -1.46 -21.95 15.68
C GLY A 198 -0.12 -22.05 14.94
N ARG A 199 -0.13 -22.26 13.62
CA ARG A 199 1.11 -22.45 12.82
C ARG A 199 1.72 -21.15 12.28
N VAL A 200 1.05 -20.02 12.48
CA VAL A 200 1.47 -18.72 11.95
C VAL A 200 1.69 -17.68 13.06
N GLN A 201 2.48 -16.66 12.75
CA GLN A 201 2.62 -15.42 13.52
C GLN A 201 1.94 -14.32 12.72
N ALA A 202 0.88 -13.74 13.26
CA ALA A 202 0.14 -12.66 12.63
C ALA A 202 0.48 -11.33 13.30
N TYR A 203 0.69 -10.30 12.49
CA TYR A 203 0.92 -8.93 12.91
C TYR A 203 -0.05 -8.05 12.14
N ALA A 204 -0.87 -7.25 12.83
CA ALA A 204 -1.97 -6.56 12.19
C ALA A 204 -2.39 -5.30 12.94
N LEU A 205 -2.82 -4.29 12.20
CA LEU A 205 -3.55 -3.13 12.68
C LEU A 205 -5.03 -3.32 12.38
N ASP A 206 -5.85 -3.04 13.37
CA ASP A 206 -7.28 -2.82 13.22
C ASP A 206 -7.53 -1.34 13.59
N LEU A 207 -7.93 -0.53 12.62
CA LEU A 207 -8.10 0.92 12.77
C LEU A 207 -9.56 1.30 12.52
N ASP A 208 -10.15 2.15 13.36
CA ASP A 208 -11.49 2.66 13.04
C ASP A 208 -11.39 3.78 12.00
N SER A 209 -12.27 3.74 11.00
CA SER A 209 -12.46 4.84 10.06
C SER A 209 -13.95 5.18 9.91
N PRO A 210 -14.29 6.37 9.41
CA PRO A 210 -15.67 6.74 9.10
C PRO A 210 -16.35 5.79 8.10
N ALA A 211 -15.58 5.12 7.24
CA ALA A 211 -16.06 4.16 6.23
C ALA A 211 -16.14 2.70 6.74
N GLY A 212 -15.78 2.47 8.01
CA GLY A 212 -15.71 1.14 8.62
C GLY A 212 -14.34 0.80 9.20
N PRO A 213 -14.21 -0.35 9.89
CA PRO A 213 -12.93 -0.81 10.39
C PRO A 213 -11.99 -1.14 9.23
N ILE A 214 -10.76 -0.69 9.36
CA ILE A 214 -9.67 -0.89 8.42
C ILE A 214 -8.72 -1.93 9.00
N LEU A 215 -8.57 -3.04 8.29
CA LEU A 215 -7.57 -4.08 8.57
C LEU A 215 -6.32 -3.87 7.72
N PHE A 216 -5.15 -4.12 8.30
CA PHE A 216 -3.90 -4.32 7.55
C PHE A 216 -2.95 -5.20 8.34
N GLY A 217 -2.52 -6.30 7.75
CA GLY A 217 -1.65 -7.22 8.47
C GLY A 217 -1.00 -8.26 7.58
N TYR A 218 0.03 -8.87 8.16
CA TYR A 218 0.80 -9.93 7.54
C TYR A 218 0.82 -11.13 8.48
N ALA A 219 0.79 -12.33 7.90
CA ALA A 219 1.03 -13.57 8.62
C ALA A 219 2.24 -14.29 8.05
N PHE A 220 3.00 -14.93 8.94
CA PHE A 220 4.23 -15.66 8.64
C PHE A 220 4.14 -17.07 9.19
N ASN A 221 4.76 -18.02 8.50
CA ASN A 221 4.93 -19.34 9.09
C ASN A 221 5.81 -19.26 10.35
N LYS A 222 5.41 -19.92 11.44
CA LYS A 222 6.20 -19.93 12.70
C LYS A 222 7.58 -20.54 12.51
N VAL A 223 7.65 -21.58 11.69
CA VAL A 223 8.88 -22.33 11.43
C VAL A 223 9.78 -21.47 10.55
N SER A 224 10.97 -21.17 11.07
CA SER A 224 12.03 -20.51 10.31
C SER A 224 12.72 -21.51 9.39
N THR A 225 13.12 -21.07 8.20
CA THR A 225 13.72 -21.88 7.14
C THR A 225 14.87 -21.13 6.47
N GLY A 226 15.71 -21.83 5.69
CA GLY A 226 16.76 -21.19 4.89
C GLY A 226 18.01 -20.75 5.66
N GLN A 227 18.93 -20.10 4.93
CA GLN A 227 20.20 -19.57 5.44
C GLN A 227 20.50 -18.20 4.76
N PRO A 228 20.51 -17.07 5.50
CA PRO A 228 20.16 -16.96 6.92
C PRO A 228 18.69 -17.36 7.18
N PRO A 229 18.35 -17.77 8.42
CA PRO A 229 17.00 -18.19 8.75
C PRO A 229 15.98 -17.06 8.53
N TYR A 230 14.90 -17.36 7.82
CA TYR A 230 13.78 -16.46 7.55
C TYR A 230 12.45 -17.20 7.74
N ARG A 231 11.38 -16.45 8.05
CA ARG A 231 10.02 -17.00 8.08
C ARG A 231 9.32 -16.66 6.78
N SER A 232 8.91 -17.68 6.04
CA SER A 232 8.19 -17.45 4.78
C SER A 232 6.88 -16.71 5.05
N PRO A 233 6.53 -15.69 4.24
CA PRO A 233 5.23 -15.05 4.33
C PRO A 233 4.14 -16.06 3.98
N GLN A 234 3.04 -16.02 4.72
CA GLN A 234 1.89 -16.89 4.52
C GLN A 234 0.75 -16.12 3.86
N SER A 235 0.45 -14.91 4.34
CA SER A 235 -0.54 -14.05 3.71
C SER A 235 -0.31 -12.58 4.05
N PHE A 236 -0.66 -11.70 3.12
CA PHE A 236 -0.96 -10.29 3.38
C PHE A 236 -2.48 -10.12 3.35
N PHE A 237 -3.05 -9.45 4.35
CA PHE A 237 -4.49 -9.24 4.44
C PHE A 237 -4.81 -7.81 4.85
N PHE A 238 -5.85 -7.24 4.26
CA PHE A 238 -6.21 -5.85 4.48
C PHE A 238 -7.69 -5.60 4.16
N SER A 239 -8.21 -4.45 4.59
CA SER A 239 -9.50 -3.93 4.14
C SER A 239 -9.29 -3.04 2.92
N GLY A 240 -9.97 -3.38 1.83
CA GLY A 240 -10.10 -2.53 0.65
C GLY A 240 -11.23 -1.51 0.82
N ASP A 241 -11.71 -0.97 -0.29
CA ASP A 241 -12.86 -0.07 -0.26
C ASP A 241 -14.15 -0.86 0.04
N THR A 242 -14.77 -0.58 1.19
CA THR A 242 -15.99 -1.23 1.67
C THR A 242 -17.26 -0.72 0.98
N THR A 243 -17.15 0.35 0.21
CA THR A 243 -18.32 1.06 -0.35
C THR A 243 -18.59 0.67 -1.80
N VAL A 244 -17.72 1.07 -2.72
CA VAL A 244 -17.88 0.91 -4.17
C VAL A 244 -17.29 -0.42 -4.65
N ALA A 245 -16.10 -0.78 -4.19
CA ALA A 245 -15.41 -2.02 -4.58
C ALA A 245 -15.89 -3.26 -3.78
N ASN A 246 -16.64 -3.03 -2.70
CA ASN A 246 -17.14 -4.04 -1.76
C ASN A 246 -16.06 -5.04 -1.33
N ALA A 247 -14.98 -4.54 -0.74
CA ALA A 247 -13.82 -5.34 -0.35
C ALA A 247 -13.50 -5.23 1.16
N PRO A 248 -14.42 -5.61 2.06
CA PRO A 248 -14.23 -5.45 3.50
C PRO A 248 -13.03 -6.25 4.03
N ILE A 249 -12.80 -7.46 3.49
CA ILE A 249 -11.58 -8.24 3.74
C ILE A 249 -11.02 -8.74 2.41
N VAL A 250 -9.72 -8.51 2.23
CA VAL A 250 -8.91 -9.11 1.19
C VAL A 250 -7.79 -9.91 1.86
N SER A 251 -7.56 -11.14 1.40
CA SER A 251 -6.43 -11.98 1.82
C SER A 251 -5.67 -12.43 0.59
N GLN A 252 -4.44 -11.93 0.42
CA GLN A 252 -3.46 -12.41 -0.55
C GLN A 252 -2.64 -13.51 0.10
N ASN A 253 -2.85 -14.76 -0.33
CA ASN A 253 -2.19 -15.92 0.23
C ASN A 253 -1.00 -16.29 -0.63
N TYR A 254 0.20 -16.19 -0.06
CA TYR A 254 1.45 -16.43 -0.76
C TYR A 254 1.66 -17.92 -1.06
N THR A 255 2.15 -18.18 -2.26
CA THR A 255 2.47 -19.50 -2.82
C THR A 255 3.76 -19.40 -3.63
N ASN A 256 4.45 -20.52 -3.83
CA ASN A 256 5.68 -20.57 -4.64
C ASN A 256 6.75 -19.52 -4.23
N PHE A 257 6.82 -19.23 -2.91
CA PHE A 257 7.81 -18.31 -2.36
C PHE A 257 9.22 -18.81 -2.67
N ARG A 258 10.04 -17.91 -3.20
CA ARG A 258 11.43 -18.22 -3.57
C ARG A 258 12.33 -17.01 -3.37
N ILE A 259 13.52 -17.27 -2.85
CA ILE A 259 14.60 -16.28 -2.78
C ILE A 259 15.27 -16.26 -4.15
N ALA A 260 14.77 -15.40 -5.02
CA ALA A 260 15.29 -15.19 -6.36
C ALA A 260 15.29 -13.70 -6.66
N ARG A 261 16.35 -13.21 -7.31
CA ARG A 261 16.41 -11.82 -7.74
C ARG A 261 15.43 -11.63 -8.90
N PRO A 262 14.49 -10.68 -8.82
CA PRO A 262 13.60 -10.39 -9.94
C PRO A 262 14.39 -9.93 -11.18
N ASP A 263 13.94 -10.32 -12.37
CA ASP A 263 14.48 -9.80 -13.63
C ASP A 263 13.94 -8.37 -13.86
N PRO A 264 14.79 -7.33 -13.84
CA PRO A 264 14.38 -5.94 -14.06
C PRO A 264 13.54 -5.74 -15.32
N ALA A 265 13.85 -6.46 -16.41
CA ALA A 265 13.15 -6.33 -17.69
C ALA A 265 11.69 -6.79 -17.60
N GLN A 266 11.41 -7.75 -16.73
CA GLN A 266 10.06 -8.25 -16.45
C GLN A 266 9.39 -7.53 -15.29
N THR A 267 10.11 -6.69 -14.55
CA THR A 267 9.59 -5.95 -13.41
C THR A 267 9.72 -4.44 -13.62
N TRP A 268 10.56 -3.76 -12.84
CA TRP A 268 10.57 -2.31 -12.72
C TRP A 268 11.03 -1.55 -13.96
N ALA A 269 11.70 -2.19 -14.93
CA ALA A 269 11.96 -1.56 -16.22
C ALA A 269 10.66 -1.23 -16.98
N GLN A 270 9.54 -1.89 -16.66
CA GLN A 270 8.23 -1.56 -17.21
C GLN A 270 7.81 -0.12 -16.90
N VAL A 271 8.23 0.45 -15.76
CA VAL A 271 7.94 1.85 -15.41
C VAL A 271 8.56 2.78 -16.45
N ALA A 272 9.85 2.60 -16.78
CA ALA A 272 10.52 3.42 -17.79
C ALA A 272 9.95 3.19 -19.20
N ALA A 273 9.44 1.99 -19.49
CA ALA A 273 8.86 1.67 -20.80
C ALA A 273 7.43 2.23 -20.98
N MET A 274 6.64 2.31 -19.90
CA MET A 274 5.21 2.66 -19.97
C MET A 274 4.90 4.08 -19.51
N CYS A 275 5.72 4.65 -18.62
CA CYS A 275 5.49 5.98 -18.06
C CYS A 275 6.14 7.06 -18.92
N PRO A 276 5.46 8.20 -19.14
CA PRO A 276 6.14 9.39 -19.64
C PRO A 276 7.16 9.87 -18.59
N SER A 277 8.12 10.70 -18.99
CA SER A 277 9.18 11.20 -18.09
C SER A 277 8.63 11.88 -16.82
N ASN A 278 7.47 12.53 -16.93
CA ASN A 278 6.72 13.10 -15.81
C ASN A 278 5.30 12.51 -15.81
N PRO A 279 5.09 11.33 -15.18
CA PRO A 279 3.77 10.74 -15.13
C PRO A 279 2.83 11.60 -14.30
N PRO A 280 1.58 11.79 -14.74
CA PRO A 280 0.60 12.53 -13.95
C PRO A 280 0.30 11.76 -12.66
N PRO A 281 -0.16 12.43 -11.58
CA PRO A 281 -0.69 11.75 -10.40
C PRO A 281 -1.81 10.79 -10.78
N CYS A 282 -1.88 9.66 -10.08
CA CYS A 282 -2.94 8.68 -10.28
C CYS A 282 -4.29 9.24 -9.85
N GLN A 283 -5.20 9.41 -10.81
CA GLN A 283 -6.60 9.78 -10.57
C GLN A 283 -7.46 8.55 -10.25
N LEU A 284 -6.94 7.60 -9.47
CA LEU A 284 -7.61 6.34 -9.14
C LEU A 284 -8.69 6.49 -8.07
N PHE A 285 -8.64 7.58 -7.32
CA PHE A 285 -9.56 7.89 -6.23
C PHE A 285 -10.76 8.72 -6.71
N GLU A 286 -10.58 9.41 -7.85
CA GLU A 286 -11.34 10.59 -8.24
C GLU A 286 -11.16 10.86 -9.74
N PRO A 287 -11.84 10.10 -10.61
CA PRO A 287 -11.75 10.37 -12.02
C PRO A 287 -12.48 11.66 -12.36
N PRO A 288 -12.32 12.07 -13.61
CA PRO A 288 -12.94 13.26 -14.07
C PRO A 288 -14.44 13.51 -13.91
N ALA A 289 -14.84 14.57 -13.16
CA ALA A 289 -16.19 15.15 -13.26
C ALA A 289 -16.57 15.55 -14.67
N ALA A 290 -15.71 16.25 -15.43
CA ALA A 290 -14.52 15.72 -16.10
C ALA A 290 -13.08 16.11 -15.60
N GLN A 291 -12.76 16.23 -14.29
CA GLN A 291 -11.47 15.91 -13.53
C GLN A 291 -11.59 16.24 -12.03
N SER A 292 -12.54 15.66 -11.27
CA SER A 292 -12.77 16.13 -9.89
C SER A 292 -13.15 15.06 -8.87
N ASN A 293 -12.32 15.00 -7.83
CA ASN A 293 -12.76 15.09 -6.45
C ASN A 293 -13.74 14.01 -5.97
N GLY A 294 -13.47 12.76 -6.33
CA GLY A 294 -14.00 11.57 -5.67
C GLY A 294 -13.57 11.47 -4.19
N HIS A 295 -13.12 10.31 -3.71
CA HIS A 295 -12.74 10.15 -2.31
C HIS A 295 -11.35 9.54 -2.18
N LYS A 296 -10.45 10.22 -1.44
CA LYS A 296 -9.15 9.67 -1.02
C LYS A 296 -9.36 8.29 -0.35
N ALA A 297 -8.37 7.39 -0.49
CA ALA A 297 -8.36 6.08 0.18
C ALA A 297 -8.83 6.20 1.63
N GLN A 298 -9.60 5.23 2.13
CA GLN A 298 -10.07 5.24 3.53
C GLN A 298 -8.94 5.48 4.55
N TRP A 299 -7.74 4.98 4.24
CA TRP A 299 -6.51 5.20 5.02
C TRP A 299 -6.10 6.67 5.20
N ASN A 300 -6.42 7.55 4.25
CA ASN A 300 -6.10 8.97 4.34
C ASN A 300 -6.98 9.72 5.34
N GLN A 301 -8.13 9.14 5.68
CA GLN A 301 -9.03 9.71 6.68
C GLN A 301 -8.52 9.49 8.11
N LEU A 302 -7.51 8.61 8.29
CA LEU A 302 -6.87 8.36 9.58
C LEU A 302 -5.97 9.51 10.06
N MET A 303 -5.62 10.45 9.17
CA MET A 303 -4.70 11.57 9.44
C MET A 303 -5.28 12.67 10.38
N GLN A 304 -6.47 12.47 10.95
CA GLN A 304 -6.99 13.32 12.02
C GLN A 304 -7.61 12.51 13.16
N ARG A 305 -6.76 12.03 14.06
CA ARG A 305 -7.10 12.08 15.49
C ARG A 305 -6.21 13.14 16.13
N LYS A 306 -6.76 14.36 16.25
CA LYS A 306 -6.26 15.26 17.29
C LYS A 306 -6.44 14.55 18.63
N PRO A 307 -5.48 14.68 19.57
CA PRO A 307 -5.61 14.09 20.90
C PRO A 307 -6.91 14.53 21.59
#